data_AF-A0A521AFD1-F1
#
_entry.id   AF-A0A521AFD1-F1
#
_cell.length_a   1.000
_cell.length_b   1.000
_cell.length_c   1.000
_cell.angle_alpha   90.00
_cell.angle_beta   90.00
_cell.angle_gamma   90.00
#
_symmetry.space_group_name_H-M   'P 1'
#
loop_
_entity.id
_entity.type
_entity.pdbx_description
1 polymer ?
#
loop_
_entity_poly.entity_id
_entity_poly.type
_entity_poly.pdbx_seq_one_letter_code
_entity_poly.pdbx_strand_id
1 'polypeptide(L)' 'MGKQLLPDKLIALRGKRKRSEVAKALGISVSALQMYENGQRIPRDRIKVKLARYYGVSIEYLFYDGEAE' A
#
# COMPACT_ATOMS: atom_id res chain seq x y z
N MET A 1 -14.49 -1.54 16.67
CA MET A 1 -14.12 -1.57 15.24
C MET A 1 -12.60 -1.75 15.16
N GLY A 2 -12.11 -2.82 14.54
CA GLY A 2 -10.67 -3.11 14.49
C GLY A 2 -9.90 -2.13 13.60
N LYS A 3 -8.73 -1.69 14.05
CA LYS A 3 -7.77 -0.85 13.31
C LYS A 3 -7.34 -1.58 12.04
N GLN A 4 -7.53 -0.99 10.85
CA GLN A 4 -7.07 -1.58 9.59
C GLN A 4 -5.62 -1.18 9.35
N LEU A 5 -4.71 -2.15 9.34
CA LEU A 5 -3.30 -1.88 9.13
C LEU A 5 -3.00 -1.66 7.63
N LEU A 6 -1.92 -0.93 7.33
CA LEU A 6 -1.43 -0.74 5.95
C LEU A 6 -1.43 -2.03 5.10
N PRO A 7 -0.96 -3.19 5.61
CA PRO A 7 -0.99 -4.46 4.86
C PRO A 7 -2.40 -4.84 4.38
N ASP A 8 -3.39 -4.76 5.26
CA ASP A 8 -4.78 -5.09 4.97
C ASP A 8 -5.38 -4.11 3.95
N LYS A 9 -5.09 -2.82 4.11
CA LYS A 9 -5.52 -1.77 3.15
C LYS A 9 -4.95 -2.04 1.76
N LEU A 10 -3.66 -2.38 1.65
CA LEU A 10 -3.03 -2.68 0.36
C LEU A 10 -3.60 -3.93 -0.30
N ILE A 11 -3.86 -4.99 0.48
CA ILE A 11 -4.50 -6.21 -0.03
C ILE A 11 -5.92 -5.92 -0.52
N ALA A 12 -6.69 -5.15 0.24
CA ALA A 12 -8.05 -4.75 -0.11
C ALA A 12 -8.08 -3.91 -1.41
N LEU A 13 -7.21 -2.91 -1.52
CA LEU A 13 -7.11 -2.03 -2.69
C LEU A 13 -6.60 -2.77 -3.94
N ARG A 14 -5.66 -3.71 -3.78
CA ARG A 14 -5.24 -4.58 -4.89
C ARG A 14 -6.41 -5.43 -5.39
N GLY A 15 -7.23 -5.94 -4.48
CA GLY A 15 -8.36 -6.81 -4.78
C GLY A 15 -7.90 -8.03 -5.57
N LYS A 16 -8.52 -8.25 -6.74
CA LYS A 16 -8.23 -9.41 -7.61
C LYS A 16 -7.00 -9.21 -8.53
N ARG A 17 -6.40 -8.02 -8.57
CA ARG A 17 -5.24 -7.74 -9.43
C ARG A 17 -4.03 -8.56 -8.99
N LYS A 18 -3.22 -9.00 -9.94
CA LYS A 18 -1.98 -9.73 -9.65
C LYS A 18 -0.94 -8.76 -9.07
N ARG A 19 -0.15 -9.23 -8.09
CA ARG A 19 0.96 -8.43 -7.54
C ARG A 19 1.95 -7.98 -8.62
N SER A 20 2.18 -8.82 -9.64
CA SER A 20 3.05 -8.48 -10.77
C SER A 20 2.55 -7.31 -11.61
N GLU A 21 1.24 -7.21 -11.82
CA GLU A 21 0.61 -6.10 -12.56
C GLU A 21 0.77 -4.78 -11.81
N VAL A 22 0.43 -4.78 -10.52
CA VAL A 22 0.54 -3.62 -9.64
C VAL A 22 2.01 -3.20 -9.48
N ALA A 23 2.92 -4.15 -9.24
CA ALA A 23 4.34 -3.87 -9.09
C ALA A 23 4.93 -3.25 -10.37
N LYS A 24 4.54 -3.76 -11.55
CA LYS A 24 4.92 -3.20 -12.85
C LYS A 24 4.39 -1.77 -13.01
N ALA A 25 3.13 -1.52 -12.69
CA ALA A 25 2.53 -0.18 -12.78
C ALA A 25 3.20 0.84 -11.83
N LEU A 26 3.62 0.40 -10.64
CA LEU A 26 4.31 1.23 -9.66
C LEU A 26 5.82 1.37 -9.93
N GLY A 27 6.39 0.54 -10.81
CA GLY A 27 7.83 0.47 -11.07
C GLY A 27 8.61 -0.03 -9.85
N ILE A 28 8.10 -1.06 -9.17
CA ILE A 28 8.75 -1.76 -8.06
C ILE A 28 8.84 -3.25 -8.35
N SER A 29 9.65 -4.00 -7.58
CA SER A 29 9.64 -5.45 -7.68
C SER A 29 8.38 -6.06 -7.06
N VAL A 30 7.99 -7.24 -7.55
CA VAL A 30 6.88 -8.02 -6.97
C VAL A 30 7.16 -8.34 -5.49
N SER A 31 8.42 -8.64 -5.16
CA SER A 31 8.85 -8.87 -3.79
C SER A 31 8.68 -7.63 -2.90
N ALA A 32 8.94 -6.43 -3.42
CA ALA A 32 8.72 -5.19 -2.67
C ALA A 32 7.23 -5.02 -2.32
N LEU A 33 6.34 -5.20 -3.30
CA LEU A 33 4.90 -5.12 -3.05
C LEU A 33 4.44 -6.19 -2.05
N GLN A 34 4.94 -7.42 -2.16
CA GLN A 34 4.64 -8.49 -1.21
C GLN A 34 5.10 -8.14 0.22
N MET A 35 6.31 -7.59 0.40
CA MET A 35 6.78 -7.16 1.72
C MET A 35 5.90 -6.06 2.31
N TYR A 36 5.35 -5.17 1.48
CA TYR A 36 4.42 -4.13 1.93
C TYR A 36 3.07 -4.72 2.34
N GLU A 37 2.50 -5.61 1.51
CA GLU A 37 1.24 -6.32 1.80
C GLU A 37 1.34 -7.29 2.97
N ASN A 38 2.55 -7.66 3.39
CA ASN A 38 2.78 -8.51 4.56
C ASN A 38 3.23 -7.71 5.79
N GLY A 39 3.35 -6.38 5.69
CA GLY A 39 3.84 -5.52 6.79
C GLY A 39 5.31 -5.70 7.16
N GLN A 40 6.08 -6.45 6.37
CA GLN A 40 7.50 -6.72 6.63
C GLN A 40 8.39 -5.53 6.28
N ARG A 41 7.89 -4.57 5.50
CA ARG A 41 8.65 -3.39 5.09
C ARG A 41 7.75 -2.17 4.94
N ILE A 42 8.27 -1.01 5.35
CA ILE A 42 7.61 0.27 5.12
C ILE A 42 8.04 0.83 3.75
N PRO A 43 7.11 1.24 2.87
CA PRO A 43 7.43 1.90 1.61
C PRO A 43 8.14 3.24 1.83
N ARG A 44 9.11 3.59 0.98
CA ARG A 44 9.70 4.95 0.96
C ARG A 44 8.67 5.97 0.48
N ASP A 45 8.83 7.24 0.81
CA ASP A 45 7.82 8.28 0.52
C ASP A 45 7.44 8.38 -0.96
N ARG A 46 8.41 8.25 -1.88
CA ARG A 46 8.11 8.18 -3.33
C ARG A 46 7.18 7.02 -3.68
N ILE A 47 7.30 5.89 -3.01
CA ILE A 47 6.44 4.72 -3.21
C ILE A 47 5.09 4.91 -2.52
N LYS A 48 5.03 5.56 -1.35
CA LYS A 48 3.77 5.93 -0.68
C LYS A 48 2.90 6.78 -1.61
N VAL A 49 3.49 7.81 -2.21
CA VAL A 49 2.80 8.69 -3.19
C VAL A 49 2.32 7.89 -4.40
N LYS A 50 3.15 6.98 -4.94
CA LYS A 50 2.76 6.15 -6.08
C LYS A 50 1.60 5.21 -5.75
N LEU A 51 1.61 4.57 -4.58
CA LEU A 51 0.53 3.70 -4.11
C LEU A 51 -0.77 4.47 -3.96
N ALA A 52 -0.73 5.63 -3.29
CA ALA A 52 -1.87 6.51 -3.11
C ALA A 52 -2.49 6.91 -4.45
N ARG A 53 -1.66 7.40 -5.38
CA ARG A 53 -2.10 7.78 -6.73
C ARG A 53 -2.64 6.61 -7.55
N TYR A 54 -1.98 5.45 -7.50
CA TYR A 54 -2.40 4.26 -8.25
C TYR A 54 -3.77 3.75 -7.79
N TYR A 55 -4.04 3.81 -6.49
CA TYR A 55 -5.32 3.37 -5.92
C TYR A 55 -6.36 4.47 -5.78
N GLY A 56 -6.04 5.73 -6.13
CA GLY A 56 -6.97 6.85 -6.05
C GLY A 56 -7.36 7.22 -4.62
N VAL A 57 -6.47 7.00 -3.65
CA VAL A 57 -6.70 7.27 -2.23
C VAL A 57 -5.66 8.26 -1.71
N SER A 58 -5.92 8.88 -0.56
CA SER A 58 -4.96 9.77 0.08
C SER A 58 -3.81 8.98 0.75
N ILE A 59 -2.68 9.65 0.98
CA ILE A 59 -1.55 9.05 1.71
C ILE A 59 -1.95 8.82 3.17
N GLU A 60 -2.71 9.76 3.72
CA GLU A 60 -3.32 9.69 5.04
C GLU A 60 -4.13 8.40 5.17
N TYR A 61 -5.05 8.13 4.25
CA TYR A 61 -5.86 6.91 4.29
C TYR A 61 -5.02 5.63 4.32
N LEU A 62 -3.95 5.57 3.50
CA LEU A 62 -3.09 4.38 3.43
C LEU A 62 -2.21 4.20 4.66
N PHE A 63 -1.64 5.28 5.20
CA PHE A 63 -0.51 5.22 6.14
C PHE A 63 -0.80 5.79 7.54
N TYR A 64 -1.89 6.53 7.71
CA TYR A 64 -2.26 7.18 8.97
C TYR A 64 -3.65 6.72 9.40
N ASP A 65 -3.76 6.21 10.63
CA ASP A 65 -5.04 5.74 11.20
C ASP A 65 -5.75 6.81 12.05
N GLY A 66 -5.39 8.08 11.88
CA GLY A 66 -6.02 9.17 12.63
C GLY A 66 -5.62 9.22 14.10
N GLU A 67 -4.38 8.86 14.45
CA GLU A 67 -3.78 9.38 15.68
C GLU A 67 -3.21 10.75 15.34
N ALA A 68 -4.07 11.78 15.49
CA ALA A 68 -3.59 13.09 15.88
C ALA A 68 -2.95 12.92 17.26
N GLU A 69 -1.66 13.26 17.35
CA GLU A 69 -0.99 13.45 18.64
C GLU A 69 -1.71 14.52 19.46
#